data_AF-A0A4Q5Y4H2-F1
#
_entry.id   AF-A0A4Q5Y4H2-F1
#
_cell.length_a   1.000
_cell.length_b   1.000
_cell.length_c   1.000
_cell.angle_alpha   90.00
_cell.angle_beta   90.00
_cell.angle_gamma   90.00
#
_symmetry.space_group_name_H-M   'P 1'
#
loop_
_entity.id
_entity.type
_entity.pdbx_description
1 polymer ?
#
loop_
_entity_poly.entity_id
_entity_poly.type
_entity_poly.pdbx_seq_one_letter_code
_entity_poly.pdbx_strand_id
1 'polypeptide(L)'
;SSVAGIYATVDASRGVWKAPANVGLNAVSDLTFKVTNDIQDKLNVDPGSGKSINVIRPFTGRGNLVWGARTLAGNDNEWRYVPVRRLFNMVEEACKKATGQFVFEPNEANTWAKVRAMISNFLTVLWRQGALAGAKPEHAFYVACGLGTTMSPEDILEGKLIVEIGMAAVRPAEFIILRFSHMMQQS
;
A
#
# COMPACT_ATOMS: atom_id res chain seq x y z
N SER A 1 19.66 -9.17 1.61
CA SER A 1 19.11 -9.57 0.29
C SER A 1 17.77 -10.31 0.39
N SER A 2 17.57 -11.21 1.35
CA SER A 2 16.36 -12.09 1.41
C SER A 2 15.01 -11.37 1.43
N VAL A 3 14.89 -10.25 2.16
CA VAL A 3 13.64 -9.48 2.23
C VAL A 3 13.26 -8.86 0.88
N ALA A 4 14.24 -8.43 0.07
CA ALA A 4 13.99 -7.92 -1.27
C ALA A 4 13.41 -9.01 -2.19
N GLY A 5 13.90 -10.25 -2.06
CA GLY A 5 13.33 -11.40 -2.77
C GLY A 5 11.90 -11.73 -2.33
N ILE A 6 11.59 -11.59 -1.04
CA ILE A 6 10.22 -11.72 -0.52
C ILE A 6 9.32 -10.65 -1.11
N TYR A 7 9.78 -9.40 -1.21
CA TYR A 7 9.00 -8.33 -1.84
C TYR A 7 8.65 -8.69 -3.28
N ALA A 8 9.64 -9.07 -4.09
CA ALA A 8 9.42 -9.46 -5.48
C ALA A 8 8.44 -10.65 -5.61
N THR A 9 8.61 -11.67 -4.77
CA THR A 9 7.76 -12.88 -4.79
C THR A 9 6.32 -12.56 -4.42
N VAL A 10 6.11 -11.76 -3.37
CA VAL A 10 4.77 -11.37 -2.91
C VAL A 10 4.09 -10.48 -3.95
N ASP A 11 4.80 -9.51 -4.51
CA ASP A 11 4.25 -8.63 -5.53
C ASP A 11 3.80 -9.42 -6.77
N ALA A 12 4.63 -10.35 -7.24
CA ALA A 12 4.33 -11.15 -8.43
C ALA A 12 3.15 -12.12 -8.23
N SER A 13 3.01 -12.68 -7.03
CA SER A 13 1.99 -13.70 -6.74
C SER A 13 0.67 -13.12 -6.20
N ARG A 14 0.71 -11.96 -5.54
CA ARG A 14 -0.42 -11.42 -4.78
C ARG A 14 -0.64 -9.92 -4.92
N GLY A 15 0.21 -9.23 -5.67
CA GLY A 15 0.15 -7.79 -5.87
C GLY A 15 0.85 -7.00 -4.75
N VAL A 16 1.28 -5.79 -5.10
CA VAL A 16 2.06 -4.87 -4.24
C VAL A 16 1.29 -4.44 -2.98
N TRP A 17 -0.04 -4.46 -3.04
CA TRP A 17 -0.94 -4.13 -1.93
C TRP A 17 -0.98 -5.23 -0.85
N LYS A 18 -0.40 -6.41 -1.09
CA LYS A 18 -0.26 -7.44 -0.05
C LYS A 18 0.96 -7.16 0.81
N ALA A 19 0.76 -7.11 2.13
CA ALA A 19 1.87 -7.04 3.09
C ALA A 19 2.91 -8.15 2.85
N PRO A 20 4.21 -7.83 2.71
CA PRO A 20 5.29 -8.81 2.56
C PRO A 20 5.71 -9.40 3.92
N ALA A 21 4.72 -9.74 4.75
CA ALA A 21 4.86 -10.33 6.06
C ALA A 21 4.07 -11.64 6.12
N ASN A 22 4.37 -12.45 7.13
CA ASN A 22 3.91 -13.83 7.26
C ASN A 22 4.41 -14.72 6.10
N VAL A 23 5.64 -14.46 5.62
CA VAL A 23 6.29 -15.18 4.51
C VAL A 23 7.59 -15.79 5.01
N GLY A 24 7.81 -17.07 4.69
CA GLY A 24 8.99 -17.82 5.11
C GLY A 24 10.24 -17.42 4.34
N LEU A 25 11.39 -17.45 5.01
CA LEU A 25 12.69 -17.33 4.37
C LEU A 25 13.17 -18.69 3.87
N ASN A 26 13.55 -18.75 2.60
CA ASN A 26 14.18 -19.93 2.02
C ASN A 26 15.67 -19.98 2.38
N ALA A 27 16.21 -21.18 2.57
CA ALA A 27 17.63 -21.44 2.85
C ALA A 27 18.21 -20.69 4.07
N VAL A 28 17.38 -20.40 5.07
CA VAL A 28 17.80 -19.83 6.38
C VAL A 28 17.53 -20.85 7.47
N SER A 29 18.60 -21.38 8.07
CA SER A 29 18.53 -22.44 9.08
C SER A 29 18.14 -21.93 10.47
N ASP A 30 18.73 -20.83 10.93
CA ASP A 30 18.41 -20.22 12.22
C ASP A 30 18.65 -18.70 12.20
N LEU A 31 18.20 -18.01 13.24
CA LEU A 31 18.38 -16.59 13.47
C LEU A 31 19.45 -16.37 14.54
N THR A 32 20.30 -15.36 14.35
CA THR A 32 21.32 -14.97 15.33
C THR A 32 20.72 -14.56 16.68
N PHE A 33 19.51 -14.00 16.66
CA PHE A 33 18.80 -13.58 17.86
C PHE A 33 17.33 -13.95 17.75
N LYS A 34 16.81 -14.66 18.77
CA LYS A 34 15.42 -15.10 18.83
C LYS A 34 14.59 -14.04 19.55
N VAL A 35 13.80 -13.30 18.77
CA VAL A 35 12.92 -12.25 19.29
C VAL A 35 11.69 -12.86 19.95
N THR A 36 11.44 -12.52 21.21
CA THR A 36 10.21 -12.87 21.96
C THR A 36 9.10 -11.86 21.67
N ASN A 37 7.86 -12.15 22.10
CA ASN A 37 6.74 -11.22 21.97
C ASN A 37 7.05 -9.87 22.63
N ASP A 38 7.52 -9.88 23.89
CA ASP A 38 7.78 -8.65 24.66
C ASP A 38 8.86 -7.76 24.02
N ILE A 39 9.86 -8.37 23.37
CA ILE A 39 10.86 -7.62 22.60
C ILE A 39 10.23 -7.05 21.34
N GLN A 40 9.46 -7.86 20.61
CA GLN A 40 8.79 -7.42 19.40
C GLN A 40 7.83 -6.25 19.66
N ASP A 41 7.09 -6.25 20.76
CA ASP A 41 6.13 -5.19 21.08
C ASP A 41 6.83 -3.83 21.23
N LYS A 42 8.03 -3.80 21.80
CA LYS A 42 8.86 -2.58 21.90
C LYS A 42 9.46 -2.17 20.56
N LEU A 43 9.68 -3.11 19.64
CA LEU A 43 10.19 -2.84 18.29
C LEU A 43 9.09 -2.41 17.32
N ASN A 44 7.84 -2.81 17.59
CA ASN A 44 6.68 -2.49 16.78
C ASN A 44 6.38 -0.98 16.80
N VAL A 45 6.54 -0.32 17.94
CA VAL A 45 6.62 1.14 18.07
C VAL A 45 7.62 1.44 19.18
N ASP A 46 8.79 1.96 18.80
CA ASP A 46 9.79 2.38 19.76
C ASP A 46 9.27 3.56 20.60
N PRO A 47 9.27 3.49 21.94
CA PRO A 47 8.70 4.53 22.80
C PRO A 47 9.41 5.89 22.70
N GLY A 48 10.69 5.91 22.36
CA GLY A 48 11.46 7.15 22.26
C GLY A 48 11.35 7.82 20.88
N SER A 49 11.52 7.04 19.82
CA SER A 49 11.57 7.54 18.44
C SER A 49 10.27 7.41 17.65
N GLY A 50 9.30 6.62 18.13
CA GLY A 50 8.05 6.33 17.43
C GLY A 50 8.19 5.48 16.17
N LYS A 51 9.40 4.95 15.92
CA LYS A 51 9.73 4.15 14.72
C LYS A 51 9.36 2.69 14.91
N SER A 52 9.11 1.99 13.81
CA SER A 52 8.86 0.56 13.81
C SER A 52 10.01 -0.22 13.17
N ILE A 53 10.32 -1.37 13.73
CA ILE A 53 11.27 -2.35 13.20
C ILE A 53 10.51 -3.66 12.98
N ASN A 54 10.47 -4.12 11.72
CA ASN A 54 9.89 -5.41 11.38
C ASN A 54 10.89 -6.53 11.69
N VAL A 55 10.47 -7.51 12.49
CA VAL A 55 11.34 -8.60 12.93
C VAL A 55 11.21 -9.82 12.02
N ILE A 56 12.27 -10.61 11.94
CA ILE A 56 12.21 -11.99 11.44
C ILE A 56 12.17 -12.90 12.66
N ARG A 57 11.24 -13.85 12.70
CA ARG A 57 10.99 -14.64 13.91
C ARG A 57 10.78 -16.12 13.60
N PRO A 58 11.27 -17.06 14.43
CA PRO A 58 11.04 -18.47 14.23
C PRO A 58 9.66 -18.87 14.77
N PHE A 59 8.95 -19.69 14.01
CA PHE A 59 7.68 -20.28 14.41
C PHE A 59 7.76 -21.80 14.26
N THR A 60 7.44 -22.52 15.33
CA THR A 60 7.39 -24.00 15.34
C THR A 60 6.47 -24.49 14.22
N GLY A 61 6.97 -25.39 13.37
CA GLY A 61 6.24 -25.95 12.24
C GLY A 61 6.09 -25.03 11.01
N ARG A 62 6.57 -23.78 11.07
CA ARG A 62 6.44 -22.79 9.97
C ARG A 62 7.77 -22.15 9.55
N GLY A 63 8.84 -22.39 10.32
CA GLY A 63 10.18 -21.88 10.04
C GLY A 63 10.35 -20.41 10.40
N ASN A 64 11.32 -19.76 9.77
CA ASN A 64 11.66 -18.34 9.99
C ASN A 64 10.78 -17.47 9.09
N LEU A 65 9.96 -16.60 9.69
CA LEU A 65 9.01 -15.75 8.96
C LEU A 65 9.40 -14.28 9.08
N VAL A 66 9.22 -13.50 8.01
CA VAL A 66 9.13 -12.04 8.11
C VAL A 66 7.85 -11.70 8.87
N TRP A 67 7.97 -11.01 9.99
CA TRP A 67 6.89 -10.86 10.98
C TRP A 67 6.64 -9.39 11.35
N GLY A 68 6.45 -8.56 10.33
CA GLY A 68 6.06 -7.16 10.45
C GLY A 68 5.94 -6.52 9.07
N ALA A 69 5.08 -5.52 8.94
CA ALA A 69 4.85 -4.80 7.69
C ALA A 69 4.75 -3.28 7.88
N ARG A 70 5.37 -2.75 8.94
CA ARG A 70 5.37 -1.31 9.23
C ARG A 70 6.54 -0.59 8.55
N THR A 71 6.35 0.69 8.22
CA THR A 71 7.43 1.58 7.79
C THR A 71 8.10 2.19 9.02
N LEU A 72 9.11 3.06 8.81
CA LEU A 72 9.68 3.84 9.92
C LEU A 72 8.70 4.89 10.48
N ALA A 73 7.63 5.22 9.74
CA ALA A 73 6.57 6.10 10.19
C ALA A 73 5.55 5.31 11.05
N GLY A 74 6.03 4.70 12.13
CA GLY A 74 5.26 3.76 12.95
C GLY A 74 4.00 4.37 13.58
N ASN A 75 4.08 5.63 14.01
CA ASN A 75 2.98 6.38 14.62
C ASN A 75 2.10 7.12 13.61
N ASP A 76 2.43 7.08 12.33
CA ASP A 76 1.63 7.71 11.28
C ASP A 76 0.35 6.90 11.04
N ASN A 77 -0.76 7.54 10.69
CA ASN A 77 -2.04 6.85 10.42
C ASN A 77 -2.24 6.52 8.94
N GLU A 78 -1.50 7.17 8.05
CA GLU A 78 -1.57 7.06 6.60
C GLU A 78 -0.48 6.12 6.07
N TRP A 79 0.77 6.34 6.45
CA TRP A 79 1.96 5.70 5.90
C TRP A 79 2.57 4.62 6.80
N ARG A 80 1.84 4.19 7.83
CA ARG A 80 2.29 3.16 8.78
C ARG A 80 2.74 1.88 8.10
N TYR A 81 2.07 1.45 7.03
CA TYR A 81 2.24 0.13 6.46
C TYR A 81 2.97 0.14 5.12
N VAL A 82 3.95 -0.76 5.00
CA VAL A 82 4.72 -1.04 3.78
C VAL A 82 3.83 -1.27 2.55
N PRO A 83 2.81 -2.17 2.56
CA PRO A 83 1.98 -2.39 1.38
C PRO A 83 1.23 -1.12 0.91
N VAL A 84 0.81 -0.27 1.84
CA VAL A 84 0.13 1.00 1.51
C VAL A 84 1.11 1.94 0.80
N ARG A 85 2.27 2.20 1.40
CA ARG A 85 3.29 3.09 0.80
C ARG A 85 3.79 2.56 -0.55
N ARG A 86 3.98 1.25 -0.69
CA ARG A 86 4.44 0.62 -1.94
C ARG A 86 3.38 0.67 -3.03
N LEU A 87 2.10 0.50 -2.69
CA LEU A 87 1.00 0.67 -3.64
C LEU A 87 0.99 2.09 -4.21
N PHE A 88 1.09 3.11 -3.35
CA PHE A 88 1.14 4.50 -3.79
C PHE A 88 2.35 4.78 -4.70
N ASN A 89 3.55 4.30 -4.32
CA ASN A 89 4.74 4.46 -5.16
C ASN A 89 4.58 3.81 -6.54
N MET A 90 3.97 2.62 -6.61
CA MET A 90 3.74 1.92 -7.87
C MET A 90 2.74 2.68 -8.74
N VAL A 91 1.62 3.14 -8.17
CA VAL A 91 0.60 3.91 -8.89
C VAL A 91 1.17 5.24 -9.40
N GLU A 92 1.91 5.97 -8.56
CA GLU A 92 2.54 7.24 -8.94
C GLU A 92 3.50 7.06 -10.12
N GLU A 93 4.39 6.07 -10.05
CA GLU A 93 5.36 5.78 -11.11
C GLU A 93 4.67 5.30 -12.41
N ALA A 94 3.63 4.48 -12.30
CA ALA A 94 2.86 4.01 -13.44
C ALA A 94 2.11 5.17 -14.13
N CYS A 95 1.44 6.03 -13.35
CA CYS A 95 0.76 7.22 -13.85
C CYS A 95 1.74 8.17 -14.52
N LYS A 96 2.90 8.45 -13.90
CA LYS A 96 3.95 9.32 -14.47
C LYS A 96 4.45 8.82 -15.83
N LYS A 97 4.69 7.52 -15.96
CA LYS A 97 5.11 6.92 -17.24
C LYS A 97 4.00 7.02 -18.29
N ALA A 98 2.77 6.70 -17.90
CA ALA A 98 1.64 6.68 -18.81
C ALA A 98 1.26 8.09 -19.29
N THR A 99 1.39 9.12 -18.44
CA THR A 99 1.09 10.50 -18.82
C THR A 99 2.17 11.15 -19.67
N GLY A 100 3.37 10.56 -19.75
CA GLY A 100 4.48 11.06 -20.57
C GLY A 100 4.13 11.22 -22.05
N GLN A 101 3.19 10.43 -22.58
CA GLN A 101 2.73 10.53 -23.97
C GLN A 101 1.93 11.82 -24.28
N PHE A 102 1.46 12.53 -23.25
CA PHE A 102 0.69 13.77 -23.41
C PHE A 102 1.56 15.03 -23.29
N VAL A 103 2.86 14.87 -23.06
CA VAL A 103 3.79 16.00 -23.04
C VAL A 103 3.86 16.60 -24.45
N PHE A 104 3.69 17.92 -24.55
CA PHE A 104 3.59 18.67 -25.81
C PHE A 104 2.33 18.44 -26.66
N GLU A 105 1.35 17.69 -26.16
CA GLU A 105 0.00 17.69 -26.75
C GLU A 105 -0.73 19.01 -26.44
N PRO A 106 -1.73 19.41 -27.26
CA PRO A 106 -2.57 20.57 -26.96
C PRO A 106 -3.18 20.50 -25.54
N ASN A 107 -2.98 21.54 -24.74
CA ASN A 107 -3.49 21.63 -23.36
C ASN A 107 -4.98 22.02 -23.33
N GLU A 108 -5.83 21.12 -23.81
CA GLU A 108 -7.26 21.34 -23.98
C GLU A 108 -8.11 20.23 -23.32
N ALA A 109 -9.42 20.47 -23.26
CA ALA A 109 -10.38 19.57 -22.61
C ALA A 109 -10.31 18.11 -23.10
N ASN A 110 -10.02 17.89 -24.39
CA ASN A 110 -9.87 16.55 -24.95
C ASN A 110 -8.68 15.80 -24.35
N THR A 111 -7.52 16.46 -24.21
CA THR A 111 -6.32 15.90 -23.60
C THR A 111 -6.58 15.57 -22.13
N TRP A 112 -7.21 16.47 -21.39
CA TRP A 112 -7.58 16.24 -19.99
C TRP A 112 -8.51 15.04 -19.84
N ALA A 113 -9.53 14.91 -20.71
CA ALA A 113 -10.45 13.80 -20.70
C ALA A 113 -9.74 12.46 -20.97
N LYS A 114 -8.79 12.41 -21.92
CA LYS A 114 -7.96 11.23 -22.19
C LYS A 114 -7.11 10.83 -20.98
N VAL A 115 -6.44 11.80 -20.34
CA VAL A 115 -5.64 11.57 -19.13
C VAL A 115 -6.51 11.01 -18.00
N ARG A 116 -7.67 11.64 -17.71
CA ARG A 116 -8.60 11.15 -16.68
C ARG A 116 -9.09 9.74 -16.98
N ALA A 117 -9.49 9.45 -18.21
CA ALA A 117 -10.01 8.15 -18.60
C ALA A 117 -8.93 7.06 -18.46
N MET A 118 -7.71 7.34 -18.91
CA MET A 118 -6.58 6.42 -18.80
C MET A 118 -6.28 6.04 -17.35
N ILE A 119 -6.13 7.04 -16.46
CA ILE A 119 -5.84 6.82 -15.04
C ILE A 119 -7.02 6.12 -14.35
N SER A 120 -8.26 6.53 -14.65
CA SER A 120 -9.46 5.90 -14.07
C SER A 120 -9.59 4.43 -14.46
N ASN A 121 -9.27 4.09 -15.71
CA ASN A 121 -9.27 2.70 -16.16
C ASN A 121 -8.22 1.86 -15.43
N PHE A 122 -7.01 2.40 -15.24
CA PHE A 122 -5.95 1.73 -14.48
C PHE A 122 -6.35 1.49 -13.02
N LEU A 123 -6.88 2.51 -12.33
CA LEU A 123 -7.34 2.37 -10.94
C LEU A 123 -8.54 1.43 -10.82
N THR A 124 -9.43 1.38 -11.83
CA THR A 124 -10.52 0.40 -11.88
C THR A 124 -10.01 -1.04 -11.94
N VAL A 125 -8.93 -1.30 -12.70
CA VAL A 125 -8.30 -2.63 -12.75
C VAL A 125 -7.74 -3.00 -11.38
N LEU A 126 -7.02 -2.08 -10.72
CA LEU A 126 -6.49 -2.30 -9.38
C LEU A 126 -7.60 -2.54 -8.33
N TRP A 127 -8.69 -1.78 -8.40
CA TRP A 127 -9.86 -1.98 -7.54
C TRP A 127 -10.47 -3.37 -7.74
N ARG A 128 -10.68 -3.82 -8.98
CA ARG A 128 -11.19 -5.17 -9.30
C ARG A 128 -10.27 -6.28 -8.79
N GLN A 129 -8.97 -6.03 -8.71
CA GLN A 129 -7.98 -6.96 -8.15
C GLN A 129 -7.90 -6.92 -6.61
N GLY A 130 -8.69 -6.06 -5.95
CA GLY A 130 -8.72 -5.93 -4.50
C GLY A 130 -7.59 -5.08 -3.91
N ALA A 131 -6.91 -4.26 -4.72
CA ALA A 131 -5.87 -3.36 -4.24
C ALA A 131 -6.44 -2.14 -3.49
N LEU A 132 -7.63 -1.69 -3.91
CA LEU A 132 -8.32 -0.52 -3.39
C LEU A 132 -9.58 -0.94 -2.63
N ALA A 133 -9.82 -0.30 -1.49
CA ALA A 133 -10.95 -0.53 -0.61
C ALA A 133 -12.16 0.29 -1.03
N GLY A 134 -13.31 -0.36 -1.20
CA GLY A 134 -14.58 0.32 -1.51
C GLY A 134 -15.54 -0.63 -2.20
N ALA A 135 -16.83 -0.53 -1.87
CA ALA A 135 -17.87 -1.35 -2.51
C ALA A 135 -18.12 -0.97 -3.99
N LYS A 136 -17.74 0.26 -4.37
CA LYS A 136 -17.85 0.81 -5.73
C LYS A 136 -16.56 1.57 -6.07
N PRO A 137 -16.23 1.75 -7.37
CA PRO A 137 -15.05 2.52 -7.79
C PRO A 137 -15.00 3.92 -7.18
N GLU A 138 -16.13 4.62 -7.14
CA GLU A 138 -16.26 5.98 -6.58
C GLU A 138 -16.01 6.07 -5.06
N HIS A 139 -16.08 4.95 -4.33
CA HIS A 139 -15.67 4.90 -2.92
C HIS A 139 -14.17 4.61 -2.76
N ALA A 140 -13.55 4.06 -3.80
CA ALA A 140 -12.19 3.54 -3.77
C ALA A 140 -11.16 4.52 -4.34
N PHE A 141 -11.54 5.35 -5.31
CA PHE A 141 -10.66 6.37 -5.87
C PHE A 141 -11.43 7.49 -6.57
N TYR A 142 -10.74 8.60 -6.83
CA TYR A 142 -11.19 9.64 -7.75
C TYR A 142 -10.02 10.16 -8.60
N VAL A 143 -10.35 10.70 -9.78
CA VAL A 143 -9.40 11.36 -10.68
C VAL A 143 -10.01 12.67 -11.17
N ALA A 144 -9.41 13.79 -10.79
CA ALA A 144 -9.82 15.12 -11.24
C ALA A 144 -8.75 15.75 -12.13
N CYS A 145 -9.18 16.42 -13.20
CA CYS A 145 -8.32 17.18 -14.10
C CYS A 145 -9.19 18.12 -14.91
N GLY A 146 -8.98 19.43 -14.83
CA GLY A 146 -9.71 20.39 -15.67
C GLY A 146 -9.67 21.82 -15.18
N LEU A 147 -10.03 22.75 -16.07
CA LEU A 147 -10.20 24.16 -15.74
C LEU A 147 -11.33 24.34 -14.72
N GLY A 148 -11.05 25.08 -13.64
CA GLY A 148 -11.98 25.29 -12.53
C GLY A 148 -12.18 24.05 -11.65
N THR A 149 -11.45 22.96 -11.90
CA THR A 149 -11.42 21.76 -11.04
C THR A 149 -10.06 21.60 -10.40
N THR A 150 -9.00 21.47 -11.20
CA THR A 150 -7.61 21.32 -10.73
C THR A 150 -6.66 22.39 -11.28
N MET A 151 -7.10 23.17 -12.26
CA MET A 151 -6.29 24.19 -12.95
C MET A 151 -7.02 25.52 -13.00
N SER A 152 -6.28 26.62 -12.90
CA SER A 152 -6.74 27.96 -13.24
C SER A 152 -6.44 28.31 -14.72
N PRO A 153 -6.99 29.42 -15.26
CA PRO A 153 -6.57 29.92 -16.57
C PRO A 153 -5.06 30.17 -16.66
N GLU A 154 -4.44 30.67 -15.59
CA GLU A 154 -3.01 30.93 -15.51
C GLU A 154 -2.20 29.63 -15.61
N ASP A 155 -2.63 28.55 -14.94
CA ASP A 155 -1.97 27.24 -15.08
C ASP A 155 -1.94 26.78 -16.53
N ILE A 156 -3.02 27.00 -17.28
CA ILE A 156 -3.10 26.63 -18.70
C ILE A 156 -2.17 27.48 -19.55
N LEU A 157 -2.12 28.80 -19.31
CA LEU A 157 -1.21 29.72 -20.01
C LEU A 157 0.26 29.39 -19.73
N GLU A 158 0.57 28.91 -18.53
CA GLU A 158 1.90 28.43 -18.15
C GLU A 158 2.19 27.00 -18.67
N GLY A 159 1.25 26.38 -19.39
CA GLY A 159 1.41 25.05 -19.97
C GLY A 159 1.34 23.90 -18.95
N LYS A 160 0.78 24.15 -17.75
CA LYS A 160 0.61 23.12 -16.72
C LYS A 160 -0.65 22.29 -17.00
N LEU A 161 -0.54 20.99 -16.77
CA LEU A 161 -1.66 20.06 -16.71
C LEU A 161 -1.62 19.38 -15.34
N ILE A 162 -2.56 19.76 -14.47
CA ILE A 162 -2.61 19.30 -13.07
C ILE A 162 -3.69 18.22 -12.93
N VAL A 163 -3.29 17.02 -12.51
CA VAL A 163 -4.19 15.90 -12.22
C VAL A 163 -4.16 15.62 -10.73
N GLU A 164 -5.33 15.58 -10.10
CA GLU A 164 -5.48 15.15 -8.71
C GLU A 164 -6.02 13.72 -8.67
N ILE A 165 -5.37 12.86 -7.87
CA ILE A 165 -5.71 11.45 -7.76
C ILE A 165 -5.80 11.09 -6.27
N GLY A 166 -6.98 10.68 -5.82
CA GLY A 166 -7.17 10.09 -4.49
C GLY A 166 -7.45 8.60 -4.58
N MET A 167 -6.91 7.81 -3.64
CA MET A 167 -7.10 6.35 -3.60
C MET A 167 -7.20 5.84 -2.16
N ALA A 168 -8.09 4.87 -1.93
CA ALA A 168 -8.28 4.20 -0.65
C ALA A 168 -7.59 2.83 -0.67
N ALA A 169 -6.36 2.75 -0.17
CA ALA A 169 -5.61 1.49 -0.10
C ALA A 169 -6.16 0.51 0.94
N VAL A 170 -6.15 -0.79 0.65
CA VAL A 170 -6.48 -1.83 1.63
C VAL A 170 -5.41 -1.89 2.73
N ARG A 171 -5.84 -1.90 3.99
CA ARG A 171 -4.96 -2.03 5.16
C ARG A 171 -4.89 -3.48 5.63
N PRO A 172 -3.71 -3.98 6.06
CA PRO A 172 -3.59 -5.32 6.61
C PRO A 172 -4.23 -5.43 8.00
N ALA A 173 -4.84 -6.58 8.29
CA ALA A 173 -5.21 -6.95 9.66
C ALA A 173 -3.95 -7.38 10.43
N GLU A 174 -3.52 -6.57 11.39
CA GLU A 174 -2.32 -6.84 12.19
C GLU A 174 -2.61 -7.68 13.45
N PHE A 175 -3.78 -7.46 14.06
CA PHE A 175 -4.17 -8.12 15.31
C PHE A 175 -5.47 -8.90 15.12
N ILE A 176 -5.50 -10.11 15.68
CA ILE A 176 -6.71 -10.92 15.81
C ILE A 176 -6.98 -11.08 17.30
N ILE A 177 -8.10 -10.53 17.78
CA ILE A 177 -8.52 -10.61 19.18
C ILE A 177 -9.63 -11.65 19.26
N LEU A 178 -9.33 -12.81 19.87
CA LEU A 178 -10.32 -13.85 20.16
C LEU A 178 -10.93 -13.60 21.54
N ARG A 179 -12.26 -13.54 21.61
CA ARG A 179 -13.01 -13.40 22.86
C ARG A 179 -13.81 -14.68 23.09
N PHE A 180 -13.49 -15.38 24.17
CA PHE A 180 -14.17 -16.61 24.56
C PHE A 180 -15.19 -16.30 25.66
N SER A 181 -16.40 -16.82 25.52
CA SER A 181 -17.43 -16.80 26.56
C SER A 181 -17.96 -18.21 26.75
N HIS A 182 -18.07 -18.66 28.01
CA HIS A 182 -18.76 -19.89 28.32
C HIS A 182 -20.26 -19.63 28.22
N MET A 183 -20.91 -20.26 27.24
CA MET A 183 -22.36 -20.21 27.09
C MET A 183 -22.95 -21.38 27.87
N MET A 184 -23.84 -21.11 28.83
CA MET A 184 -24.55 -22.20 29.53
C MET A 184 -25.42 -22.95 28.54
N GLN A 185 -25.49 -24.27 28.70
CA GLN A 185 -26.31 -25.14 27.87
C GLN A 185 -27.76 -24.63 27.88
N GLN A 186 -28.25 -24.23 26.70
CA GLN A 186 -29.64 -23.90 26.50
C GLN A 186 -30.36 -25.18 26.10
N SER A 187 -31.00 -25.82 27.10
CA SER A 187 -31.66 -27.14 27.07
C SER A 187 -30.74 -28.35 27.16
#